data_AF-A0A6U1GIS0-F1
#
_entry.id   AF-A0A6U1GIS0-F1
#
_cell.length_a   1.000
_cell.length_b   1.000
_cell.length_c   1.000
_cell.angle_alpha   90.00
_cell.angle_beta   90.00
_cell.angle_gamma   90.00
#
_symmetry.space_group_name_H-M   'P 1'
#
loop_
_entity.id
_entity.type
_entity.pdbx_description
1 polymer ?
#
loop_
_entity_poly.entity_id
_entity_poly.type
_entity_poly.pdbx_seq_one_letter_code
_entity_poly.pdbx_strand_id
1 'polypeptide(L)'
;MPRGRTRGSRSRHVPCRQPVSHGDTEDNSFPDVQLSPDGSSEDEENGKKVSVPVKLAMWDLGQCDKKRCSGTRLVRQGVVKELRLGGHFPGVVLSPAGQCCISREDFTIIKTKGLAVVDCSWNKLDDVPFEQIRGAAPRLLPWLVAANPVNYGKPCKLSCAEAFAAGLYICGWSEAAIDVLRRFKWFALYPLLDSYLHGTTAVCTE
;
A
#
# COMPACT_ATOMS: atom_id res chain seq x y z
N MET A 1 38.40 61.96 -7.08
CA MET A 1 37.54 61.20 -8.01
C MET A 1 36.44 60.52 -7.21
N PRO A 2 35.19 61.01 -7.24
CA PRO A 2 34.13 60.51 -6.36
C PRO A 2 33.32 59.37 -7.01
N ARG A 3 33.16 58.32 -6.21
CA ARG A 3 32.12 57.27 -6.14
C ARG A 3 31.04 57.28 -7.24
N GLY A 4 31.15 56.33 -8.17
CA GLY A 4 30.11 55.95 -9.12
C GLY A 4 28.91 55.30 -8.42
N ARG A 5 27.75 55.90 -8.58
CA ARG A 5 26.45 55.45 -8.05
C ARG A 5 25.78 54.60 -9.14
N THR A 6 25.71 53.29 -8.94
CA THR A 6 25.06 52.35 -9.87
C THR A 6 23.54 52.52 -9.83
N ARG A 7 22.95 52.65 -11.02
CA ARG A 7 21.50 52.78 -11.25
C ARG A 7 20.81 51.45 -10.95
N GLY A 8 19.84 51.49 -10.04
CA GLY A 8 18.91 50.38 -9.80
C GLY A 8 18.00 50.16 -11.01
N SER A 9 18.07 48.96 -11.60
CA SER A 9 17.09 48.51 -12.58
C SER A 9 15.91 47.87 -11.84
N ARG A 10 14.73 48.43 -12.05
CA ARG A 10 13.46 48.04 -11.42
C ARG A 10 13.03 46.66 -11.93
N SER A 11 12.82 45.74 -11.00
CA SER A 11 12.10 44.48 -11.20
C SER A 11 10.70 44.79 -11.75
N ARG A 12 10.38 44.30 -12.95
CA ARG A 12 9.01 44.31 -13.48
C ARG A 12 8.27 43.15 -12.84
N HIS A 13 7.61 43.42 -11.72
CA HIS A 13 6.54 42.56 -11.21
C HIS A 13 5.40 42.56 -12.24
N VAL A 14 5.14 41.38 -12.81
CA VAL A 14 3.90 41.10 -13.53
C VAL A 14 2.84 40.84 -12.45
N PRO A 15 1.75 41.63 -12.36
CA PRO A 15 0.72 41.39 -11.37
C PRO A 15 -0.07 40.13 -11.74
N CYS A 16 -0.07 39.16 -10.84
CA CYS A 16 -0.92 37.98 -10.89
C CYS A 16 -2.38 38.43 -10.83
N ARG A 17 -3.16 38.16 -11.90
CA ARG A 17 -4.61 38.40 -11.91
C ARG A 17 -5.26 37.51 -10.86
N GLN A 18 -5.86 38.12 -9.84
CA GLN A 18 -6.77 37.43 -8.93
C GLN A 18 -8.07 37.08 -9.67
N PRO A 19 -8.61 35.85 -9.52
CA PRO A 19 -9.99 35.57 -9.86
C PRO A 19 -10.91 36.03 -8.73
N VAL A 20 -12.00 36.66 -9.14
CA VAL A 20 -13.09 37.18 -8.32
C VAL A 20 -13.84 36.06 -7.58
N SER A 21 -14.13 36.29 -6.30
CA SER A 21 -14.93 35.47 -5.41
C SER A 21 -16.42 35.80 -5.56
N HIS A 22 -17.25 34.86 -6.01
CA HIS A 22 -18.71 34.86 -5.83
C HIS A 22 -19.14 33.49 -5.30
N GLY A 23 -20.07 33.51 -4.36
CA GLY A 23 -20.30 32.46 -3.36
C GLY A 23 -21.20 31.31 -3.78
N ASP A 24 -21.14 30.30 -2.91
CA ASP A 24 -22.12 29.28 -2.56
C ASP A 24 -22.80 28.52 -3.70
N THR A 25 -22.35 27.29 -3.97
CA THR A 25 -23.15 26.08 -3.73
C THR A 25 -22.22 24.87 -3.71
N GLU A 26 -22.30 24.07 -2.65
CA GLU A 26 -21.65 22.76 -2.55
C GLU A 26 -22.29 21.80 -3.56
N ASP A 27 -21.55 21.40 -4.60
CA ASP A 27 -21.90 20.26 -5.45
C ASP A 27 -20.69 19.34 -5.55
N ASN A 28 -20.55 18.51 -4.51
CA ASN A 28 -19.62 17.40 -4.49
C ASN A 28 -20.39 16.15 -4.94
N SER A 29 -20.70 16.09 -6.23
CA SER A 29 -21.40 14.97 -6.86
C SER A 29 -20.45 13.78 -7.01
N PHE A 30 -20.37 12.98 -5.94
CA PHE A 30 -19.86 11.61 -6.01
C PHE A 30 -20.77 10.78 -6.93
N PRO A 31 -20.23 9.89 -7.78
CA PRO A 31 -21.08 8.92 -8.47
C PRO A 31 -21.73 8.00 -7.43
N ASP A 32 -23.06 7.98 -7.43
CA ASP A 32 -23.94 7.16 -6.59
C ASP A 32 -23.68 5.67 -6.87
N VAL A 33 -22.78 5.06 -6.11
CA VAL A 33 -22.70 3.61 -6.00
C VAL A 33 -23.80 3.19 -5.05
N GLN A 34 -24.98 2.87 -5.60
CA GLN A 34 -26.13 2.35 -4.86
C GLN A 34 -25.75 1.08 -4.10
N LEU A 35 -25.45 1.24 -2.82
CA LEU A 35 -25.38 0.16 -1.83
C LEU A 35 -26.78 -0.03 -1.25
N SER A 36 -27.52 -1.00 -1.78
CA SER A 36 -28.78 -1.45 -1.20
C SER A 36 -28.54 -2.06 0.19
N PRO A 37 -29.31 -1.69 1.23
CA PRO A 37 -29.22 -2.30 2.54
C PRO A 37 -30.24 -3.44 2.72
N ASP A 38 -29.74 -4.49 3.37
CA ASP A 38 -30.42 -5.57 4.09
C ASP A 38 -30.92 -6.80 3.31
N GLY A 39 -30.58 -7.95 3.88
CA GLY A 39 -30.66 -9.28 3.30
C GLY A 39 -29.61 -10.18 3.93
N SER A 40 -29.81 -10.52 5.20
CA SER A 40 -29.15 -11.67 5.82
C SER A 40 -29.48 -12.94 5.02
N SER A 41 -28.55 -13.41 4.23
CA SER A 41 -28.48 -14.81 3.83
C SER A 41 -27.03 -15.26 3.81
N GLU A 42 -26.78 -16.29 4.61
CA GLU A 42 -25.57 -17.09 4.60
C GLU A 42 -25.55 -17.85 3.28
N ASP A 43 -24.99 -17.24 2.22
CA ASP A 43 -24.81 -17.96 0.96
C ASP A 43 -23.33 -18.12 0.68
N GLU A 44 -22.92 -19.38 0.82
CA GLU A 44 -21.62 -19.92 0.48
C GLU A 44 -21.19 -19.49 -0.93
N GLU A 45 -20.27 -18.53 -1.01
CA GLU A 45 -19.61 -18.22 -2.27
C GLU A 45 -18.51 -19.27 -2.56
N ASN A 46 -18.98 -20.39 -3.12
CA ASN A 46 -18.34 -21.18 -4.17
C ASN A 46 -16.81 -21.38 -4.04
N GLY A 47 -16.43 -22.52 -3.46
CA GLY A 47 -15.06 -22.96 -3.19
C GLY A 47 -14.15 -23.15 -4.41
N LYS A 48 -13.72 -22.05 -5.05
CA LYS A 48 -12.37 -22.04 -5.63
C LYS A 48 -11.40 -21.91 -4.47
N LYS A 49 -10.73 -23.02 -4.15
CA LYS A 49 -9.60 -23.08 -3.22
C LYS A 49 -8.45 -22.28 -3.82
N VAL A 50 -8.54 -20.97 -3.67
CA VAL A 50 -7.59 -19.98 -4.14
C VAL A 50 -6.27 -20.20 -3.40
N SER A 51 -5.29 -20.74 -4.10
CA SER A 51 -3.97 -21.04 -3.55
C SER A 51 -3.00 -19.93 -3.93
N VAL A 52 -2.63 -19.09 -2.97
CA VAL A 52 -1.45 -18.25 -3.13
C VAL A 52 -0.24 -19.20 -3.26
N PRO A 53 0.50 -19.20 -4.38
CA PRO A 53 1.52 -20.21 -4.65
C PRO A 53 2.82 -19.99 -3.87
N VAL A 54 2.87 -18.94 -3.04
CA VAL A 54 4.04 -18.53 -2.26
C VAL A 54 3.69 -18.42 -0.78
N LYS A 55 4.69 -18.64 0.07
CA LYS A 55 4.53 -18.50 1.52
C LYS A 55 4.38 -17.02 1.87
N LEU A 56 3.27 -16.66 2.49
CA LEU A 56 3.06 -15.33 3.05
C LEU A 56 3.20 -15.37 4.57
N ALA A 57 3.88 -14.38 5.14
CA ALA A 57 4.08 -14.28 6.58
C ALA A 57 4.03 -12.83 7.08
N MET A 58 3.72 -12.61 8.35
CA MET A 58 3.73 -11.25 8.91
C MET A 58 4.15 -11.23 10.37
N TRP A 59 4.78 -10.14 10.79
CA TRP A 59 4.91 -9.82 12.22
C TRP A 59 3.72 -8.96 12.64
N ASP A 60 2.95 -9.41 13.64
CA ASP A 60 1.93 -8.60 14.32
C ASP A 60 2.57 -7.92 15.54
N LEU A 61 2.67 -6.58 15.52
CA LEU A 61 3.22 -5.82 16.64
C LEU A 61 2.17 -5.51 17.73
N GLY A 62 0.92 -5.94 17.55
CA GLY A 62 -0.17 -5.70 18.50
C GLY A 62 -0.56 -4.21 18.62
N GLN A 63 -0.16 -3.39 17.66
CA GLN A 63 -0.41 -1.94 17.67
C GLN A 63 -1.77 -1.57 17.05
N CYS A 64 -2.43 -2.50 16.36
CA CYS A 64 -3.69 -2.31 15.66
C CYS A 64 -4.83 -3.12 16.32
N ASP A 65 -6.08 -2.72 16.10
CA ASP A 65 -7.25 -3.51 16.50
C ASP A 65 -7.31 -4.82 15.68
N LYS A 66 -7.09 -5.95 16.35
CA LYS A 66 -7.13 -7.29 15.76
C LYS A 66 -8.43 -7.62 15.02
N LYS A 67 -9.56 -6.96 15.33
CA LYS A 67 -10.83 -7.17 14.61
C LYS A 67 -10.87 -6.47 13.27
N ARG A 68 -10.18 -5.34 13.13
CA ARG A 68 -10.19 -4.48 11.94
C ARG A 68 -8.93 -4.63 11.09
N CYS A 69 -7.85 -5.15 11.66
CA CYS A 69 -6.58 -5.30 10.96
C CYS A 69 -6.70 -6.27 9.77
N SER A 70 -6.31 -5.77 8.59
CA SER A 70 -6.26 -6.56 7.36
C SER A 70 -5.28 -7.72 7.44
N GLY A 71 -4.14 -7.54 8.10
CA GLY A 71 -3.13 -8.59 8.33
C GLY A 71 -3.69 -9.72 9.21
N THR A 72 -4.20 -9.38 10.40
CA THR A 72 -4.83 -10.37 11.29
C THR A 72 -5.98 -11.12 10.61
N ARG A 73 -6.74 -10.46 9.74
CA ARG A 73 -7.79 -11.13 8.95
C ARG A 73 -7.22 -12.18 8.00
N LEU A 74 -6.13 -11.88 7.30
CA LEU A 74 -5.46 -12.85 6.42
C LEU A 74 -4.87 -14.03 7.19
N VAL A 75 -4.39 -13.79 8.43
CA VAL A 75 -3.95 -14.86 9.34
C VAL A 75 -5.11 -15.77 9.73
N ARG A 76 -6.26 -15.21 10.13
CA ARG A 76 -7.47 -16.00 10.46
C ARG A 76 -7.98 -16.84 9.29
N GLN A 77 -7.79 -16.35 8.06
CA GLN A 77 -8.15 -17.07 6.84
C GLN A 77 -7.11 -18.13 6.43
N GLY A 78 -6.01 -18.28 7.17
CA GLY A 78 -4.95 -19.25 6.88
C GLY A 78 -4.10 -18.90 5.65
N VAL A 79 -4.20 -17.68 5.13
CA VAL A 79 -3.45 -17.22 3.94
C VAL A 79 -2.05 -16.75 4.33
N VAL A 80 -1.93 -16.13 5.50
CA VAL A 80 -0.69 -15.55 6.02
C VAL A 80 -0.32 -16.24 7.32
N LYS A 81 0.96 -16.58 7.49
CA LYS A 81 1.50 -17.10 8.75
C LYS A 81 1.96 -15.96 9.66
N GLU A 82 1.45 -15.91 10.88
CA GLU A 82 1.97 -14.98 11.90
C GLU A 82 3.37 -15.43 12.38
N LEU A 83 4.29 -14.47 12.46
CA LEU A 83 5.66 -14.62 12.94
C LEU A 83 5.80 -13.97 14.31
N ARG A 84 6.60 -14.60 15.17
CA ARG A 84 6.97 -14.03 16.48
C ARG A 84 8.10 -13.01 16.30
N LEU A 85 8.09 -11.97 17.13
CA LEU A 85 9.23 -11.04 17.23
C LEU A 85 10.52 -11.80 17.56
N GLY A 86 11.63 -11.36 16.95
CA GLY A 86 12.92 -12.07 16.99
C GLY A 86 13.01 -13.28 16.05
N GLY A 87 11.89 -13.71 15.45
CA GLY A 87 11.88 -14.74 14.42
C GLY A 87 12.54 -14.25 13.13
N HIS A 88 13.33 -15.13 12.51
CA HIS A 88 13.96 -14.86 11.22
C HIS A 88 13.06 -15.29 10.05
N PHE A 89 12.89 -14.41 9.06
CA PHE A 89 12.23 -14.74 7.80
C PHE A 89 13.25 -14.74 6.65
N PRO A 90 13.43 -15.88 5.96
CA PRO A 90 14.48 -16.01 4.94
C PRO A 90 14.12 -15.36 3.60
N GLY A 91 12.87 -14.97 3.40
CA GLY A 91 12.37 -14.38 2.15
C GLY A 91 12.44 -12.86 2.13
N VAL A 92 11.68 -12.28 1.21
CA VAL A 92 11.55 -10.83 1.08
C VAL A 92 10.69 -10.28 2.21
N VAL A 93 11.11 -9.16 2.79
CA VAL A 93 10.34 -8.46 3.83
C VAL A 93 10.03 -7.05 3.34
N LEU A 94 8.75 -6.75 3.16
CA LEU A 94 8.29 -5.39 2.90
C LEU A 94 8.35 -4.61 4.21
N SER A 95 9.27 -3.65 4.27
CA SER A 95 9.58 -2.87 5.47
C SER A 95 10.04 -1.46 5.07
N PRO A 96 9.61 -0.42 5.80
CA PRO A 96 10.17 0.93 5.67
C PRO A 96 11.69 1.01 5.86
N ALA A 97 12.30 0.00 6.49
CA ALA A 97 13.75 -0.11 6.67
C ALA A 97 14.50 -0.66 5.44
N GLY A 98 13.80 -1.03 4.36
CA GLY A 98 14.43 -1.44 3.11
C GLY A 98 15.20 -0.30 2.44
N GLN A 99 16.24 -0.64 1.70
CA GLN A 99 17.05 0.35 0.95
C GLN A 99 16.71 0.40 -0.54
N CYS A 100 16.17 -0.70 -1.08
CA CYS A 100 15.73 -0.80 -2.47
C CYS A 100 14.24 -1.18 -2.53
N CYS A 101 13.56 -0.70 -3.56
CA CYS A 101 12.19 -1.09 -3.84
C CYS A 101 12.14 -2.55 -4.30
N ILE A 102 11.05 -3.24 -3.97
CA ILE A 102 10.74 -4.55 -4.53
C ILE A 102 10.63 -4.46 -6.05
N SER A 103 11.19 -5.45 -6.76
CA SER A 103 11.18 -5.50 -8.21
C SER A 103 10.94 -6.92 -8.74
N ARG A 104 10.90 -7.09 -10.06
CA ARG A 104 10.81 -8.40 -10.73
C ARG A 104 11.97 -9.34 -10.33
N GLU A 105 13.13 -8.79 -9.96
CA GLU A 105 14.31 -9.57 -9.55
C GLU A 105 14.05 -10.39 -8.27
N ASP A 106 13.13 -9.93 -7.43
CA ASP A 106 12.77 -10.59 -6.18
C ASP A 106 11.88 -11.83 -6.39
N PHE A 107 11.42 -12.10 -7.62
CA PHE A 107 10.58 -13.25 -7.95
C PHE A 107 11.19 -14.57 -7.47
N THR A 108 12.46 -14.83 -7.73
CA THR A 108 13.08 -16.11 -7.34
C THR A 108 13.14 -16.27 -5.82
N ILE A 109 13.39 -15.17 -5.08
CA ILE A 109 13.44 -15.18 -3.62
C ILE A 109 12.05 -15.43 -3.04
N ILE A 110 11.03 -14.72 -3.54
CA ILE A 110 9.66 -14.88 -3.05
C ILE A 110 9.11 -16.27 -3.39
N LYS A 111 9.40 -16.80 -4.58
CA LYS A 111 8.99 -18.15 -4.99
C LYS A 111 9.51 -19.22 -4.04
N THR A 112 10.77 -19.11 -3.60
CA THR A 112 11.46 -20.15 -2.83
C THR A 112 11.33 -19.95 -1.31
N LYS A 113 11.41 -18.70 -0.85
CA LYS A 113 11.53 -18.33 0.56
C LYS A 113 10.33 -17.55 1.10
N GLY A 114 9.49 -17.01 0.22
CA GLY A 114 8.24 -16.32 0.57
C GLY A 114 8.37 -14.80 0.66
N LEU A 115 7.24 -14.17 0.98
CA LEU A 115 7.06 -12.74 1.15
C LEU A 115 6.50 -12.46 2.54
N ALA A 116 7.04 -11.46 3.23
CA ALA A 116 6.54 -11.04 4.52
C ALA A 116 6.32 -9.52 4.62
N VAL A 117 5.44 -9.12 5.53
CA VAL A 117 5.15 -7.72 5.86
C VAL A 117 5.24 -7.48 7.36
N VAL A 118 5.43 -6.23 7.76
CA VAL A 118 5.38 -5.80 9.16
C VAL A 118 4.04 -5.11 9.42
N ASP A 119 3.18 -5.73 10.25
CA ASP A 119 1.90 -5.15 10.63
C ASP A 119 2.07 -4.23 11.84
N CYS A 120 2.04 -2.93 11.55
CA CYS A 120 2.19 -1.86 12.52
C CYS A 120 1.14 -0.77 12.25
N SER A 121 0.81 0.00 13.28
CA SER A 121 -0.06 1.15 13.05
C SER A 121 0.75 2.28 12.43
N TRP A 122 0.21 2.97 11.42
CA TRP A 122 0.83 4.16 10.84
C TRP A 122 1.14 5.26 11.87
N ASN A 123 0.47 5.25 13.03
CA ASN A 123 0.65 6.22 14.11
C ASN A 123 1.76 5.84 15.09
N LYS A 124 2.34 4.63 14.97
CA LYS A 124 3.34 4.08 15.90
C LYS A 124 4.50 3.43 15.14
N LEU A 125 4.82 3.97 13.96
CA LEU A 125 5.95 3.51 13.16
C LEU A 125 7.28 3.71 13.90
N ASP A 126 7.41 4.83 14.62
CA ASP A 126 8.61 5.15 15.38
C ASP A 126 8.84 4.18 16.56
N ASP A 127 7.77 3.53 17.03
CA ASP A 127 7.83 2.54 18.12
C ASP A 127 8.13 1.11 17.62
N VAL A 128 8.31 0.91 16.31
CA VAL A 128 8.53 -0.42 15.74
C VAL A 128 9.96 -0.88 16.04
N PRO A 129 10.16 -2.03 16.72
CA PRO A 129 11.48 -2.56 16.99
C PRO A 129 12.06 -3.22 15.74
N PHE A 130 12.44 -2.43 14.73
CA PHE A 130 12.97 -2.92 13.46
C PHE A 130 14.20 -3.82 13.63
N GLU A 131 14.99 -3.62 14.68
CA GLU A 131 16.13 -4.48 15.04
C GLU A 131 15.73 -5.93 15.37
N GLN A 132 14.51 -6.14 15.85
CA GLN A 132 13.97 -7.46 16.17
C GLN A 132 13.28 -8.11 14.97
N ILE A 133 13.06 -7.37 13.89
CA ILE A 133 12.46 -7.85 12.65
C ILE A 133 13.59 -8.29 11.73
N ARG A 134 13.95 -9.57 11.82
CA ARG A 134 15.07 -10.15 11.09
C ARG A 134 14.62 -10.70 9.74
N GLY A 135 14.67 -9.86 8.71
CA GLY A 135 14.45 -10.23 7.31
C GLY A 135 15.75 -10.40 6.54
N ALA A 136 15.85 -11.45 5.71
CA ALA A 136 17.03 -11.66 4.87
C ALA A 136 17.13 -10.68 3.68
N ALA A 137 15.99 -10.24 3.15
CA ALA A 137 15.93 -9.32 2.01
C ALA A 137 14.87 -8.22 2.24
N PRO A 138 15.18 -7.17 3.01
CA PRO A 138 14.26 -6.06 3.21
C PRO A 138 14.09 -5.26 1.91
N ARG A 139 12.83 -4.91 1.59
CA ARG A 139 12.43 -4.13 0.41
C ARG A 139 11.43 -3.06 0.79
N LEU A 140 11.52 -1.92 0.11
CA LEU A 140 10.49 -0.89 0.12
C LEU A 140 9.40 -1.24 -0.89
N LEU A 141 8.19 -0.79 -0.62
CA LEU A 141 7.19 -0.68 -1.68
C LEU A 141 7.46 0.59 -2.49
N PRO A 142 7.22 0.58 -3.81
CA PRO A 142 7.25 1.80 -4.60
C PRO A 142 6.14 2.75 -4.14
N TRP A 143 6.17 3.98 -4.66
CA TRP A 143 5.13 4.94 -4.40
C TRP A 143 3.79 4.42 -4.95
N LEU A 144 2.84 4.23 -4.05
CA LEU A 144 1.51 3.70 -4.34
C LEU A 144 0.47 4.46 -3.52
N VAL A 145 -0.75 4.56 -4.02
CA VAL A 145 -1.86 5.20 -3.31
C VAL A 145 -2.77 4.13 -2.72
N ALA A 146 -3.18 4.35 -1.48
CA ALA A 146 -4.08 3.44 -0.78
C ALA A 146 -5.51 3.46 -1.38
N ALA A 147 -6.03 2.25 -1.61
CA ALA A 147 -7.42 1.98 -1.97
C ALA A 147 -8.25 1.50 -0.76
N ASN A 148 -7.60 1.19 0.37
CA ASN A 148 -8.30 0.77 1.59
C ASN A 148 -9.17 1.92 2.17
N PRO A 149 -10.32 1.61 2.82
CA PRO A 149 -11.25 2.62 3.34
C PRO A 149 -10.67 3.56 4.42
N VAL A 150 -9.64 3.13 5.14
CA VAL A 150 -9.09 3.90 6.28
C VAL A 150 -8.18 5.02 5.79
N ASN A 151 -7.41 4.75 4.73
CA ASN A 151 -6.40 5.67 4.19
C ASN A 151 -6.63 5.97 2.71
N TYR A 152 -7.85 5.83 2.21
CA TYR A 152 -8.18 6.04 0.80
C TYR A 152 -7.57 7.32 0.25
N GLY A 153 -6.89 7.22 -0.90
CA GLY A 153 -6.25 8.35 -1.58
C GLY A 153 -4.94 8.82 -0.94
N LYS A 154 -4.52 8.28 0.21
CA LYS A 154 -3.28 8.70 0.86
C LYS A 154 -2.07 7.94 0.27
N PRO A 155 -0.99 8.65 -0.10
CA PRO A 155 0.21 8.02 -0.64
C PRO A 155 0.94 7.21 0.43
N CYS A 156 1.48 6.06 0.04
CA CYS A 156 2.30 5.15 0.84
C CYS A 156 1.64 4.66 2.14
N LYS A 157 0.33 4.88 2.36
CA LYS A 157 -0.41 4.44 3.56
C LYS A 157 -1.23 3.17 3.30
N LEU A 158 -0.58 2.20 2.66
CA LEU A 158 -1.16 0.91 2.32
C LEU A 158 -1.49 0.11 3.59
N SER A 159 -2.51 -0.74 3.48
CA SER A 159 -2.81 -1.79 4.43
C SER A 159 -1.90 -3.01 4.19
N CYS A 160 -1.77 -3.90 5.17
CA CYS A 160 -1.00 -5.14 5.02
C CYS A 160 -1.50 -6.00 3.85
N ALA A 161 -2.81 -6.03 3.60
CA ALA A 161 -3.37 -6.72 2.45
C ALA A 161 -2.92 -6.10 1.11
N GLU A 162 -2.93 -4.77 1.00
CA GLU A 162 -2.44 -4.08 -0.21
C GLU A 162 -0.92 -4.24 -0.36
N ALA A 163 -0.17 -4.25 0.74
CA ALA A 163 1.27 -4.46 0.71
C ALA A 163 1.61 -5.86 0.15
N PHE A 164 0.94 -6.91 0.62
CA PHE A 164 1.07 -8.24 0.04
C PHE A 164 0.69 -8.28 -1.43
N ALA A 165 -0.46 -7.70 -1.78
CA ALA A 165 -0.93 -7.68 -3.16
C ALA A 165 0.04 -6.94 -4.09
N ALA A 166 0.54 -5.77 -3.68
CA ALA A 166 1.52 -5.01 -4.43
C ALA A 166 2.81 -5.81 -4.65
N GLY A 167 3.37 -6.43 -3.60
CA GLY A 167 4.58 -7.23 -3.73
C GLY A 167 4.40 -8.46 -4.62
N LEU A 168 3.27 -9.15 -4.50
CA LEU A 168 2.93 -10.27 -5.38
C LEU A 168 2.79 -9.82 -6.83
N TYR A 169 2.06 -8.72 -7.06
CA TYR A 169 1.81 -8.19 -8.39
C TYR A 169 3.11 -7.77 -9.09
N ILE A 170 3.94 -6.96 -8.41
CA ILE A 170 5.18 -6.43 -8.97
C ILE A 170 6.12 -7.56 -9.42
N CYS A 171 6.19 -8.62 -8.64
CA CYS A 171 7.03 -9.77 -8.95
C CYS A 171 6.40 -10.76 -9.94
N GLY A 172 5.16 -10.54 -10.40
CA GLY A 172 4.54 -11.33 -11.48
C GLY A 172 3.47 -12.35 -11.04
N TRP A 173 3.00 -12.30 -9.80
CA TRP A 173 1.86 -13.09 -9.31
C TRP A 173 0.59 -12.24 -9.23
N SER A 174 0.17 -11.67 -10.36
CA SER A 174 -1.02 -10.80 -10.45
C SER A 174 -2.30 -11.51 -9.99
N GLU A 175 -2.52 -12.76 -10.38
CA GLU A 175 -3.69 -13.53 -9.93
C GLU A 175 -3.70 -13.71 -8.40
N ALA A 176 -2.56 -14.06 -7.80
CA ALA A 176 -2.45 -14.21 -6.35
C ALA A 176 -2.66 -12.87 -5.62
N ALA A 177 -2.21 -11.75 -6.20
CA ALA A 177 -2.44 -10.42 -5.67
C ALA A 177 -3.94 -10.07 -5.64
N ILE A 178 -4.63 -10.31 -6.75
CA ILE A 178 -6.09 -10.14 -6.87
C ILE A 178 -6.80 -11.00 -5.83
N ASP A 179 -6.38 -12.24 -5.68
CA ASP A 179 -6.96 -13.21 -4.75
C ASP A 179 -6.81 -12.83 -3.27
N VAL A 180 -5.69 -12.20 -2.89
CA VAL A 180 -5.52 -11.59 -1.57
C VAL A 180 -6.54 -10.48 -1.35
N LEU A 181 -6.73 -9.60 -2.33
CA LEU A 181 -7.62 -8.44 -2.20
C LEU A 181 -9.10 -8.79 -2.29
N ARG A 182 -9.50 -9.81 -3.07
CA ARG A 182 -10.89 -10.31 -3.19
C ARG A 182 -11.51 -10.70 -1.85
N ARG A 183 -10.69 -10.99 -0.84
CA ARG A 183 -11.16 -11.26 0.52
C ARG A 183 -11.76 -10.04 1.20
N PHE A 184 -11.57 -8.84 0.67
CA PHE A 184 -12.02 -7.60 1.27
C PHE A 184 -13.18 -6.98 0.49
N LYS A 185 -14.19 -6.49 1.21
CA LYS A 185 -15.39 -5.87 0.60
C LYS A 185 -15.04 -4.68 -0.31
N TRP A 186 -13.97 -3.97 0.01
CA TRP A 186 -13.47 -2.83 -0.76
C TRP A 186 -12.62 -3.24 -1.97
N PHE A 187 -12.57 -4.53 -2.34
CA PHE A 187 -11.92 -5.01 -3.57
C PHE A 187 -12.40 -4.28 -4.83
N ALA A 188 -13.63 -3.75 -4.84
CA ALA A 188 -14.14 -2.93 -5.95
C ALA A 188 -13.24 -1.72 -6.29
N LEU A 189 -12.41 -1.26 -5.35
CA LEU A 189 -11.43 -0.18 -5.54
C LEU A 189 -10.07 -0.68 -6.08
N TYR A 190 -9.91 -1.98 -6.34
CA TYR A 190 -8.71 -2.57 -6.93
C TYR A 190 -8.24 -1.90 -8.22
N PRO A 191 -9.12 -1.50 -9.16
CA PRO A 191 -8.67 -0.84 -10.40
C PRO A 191 -7.82 0.42 -10.17
N LEU A 192 -8.06 1.14 -9.07
CA LEU A 192 -7.21 2.26 -8.67
C LEU A 192 -5.79 1.78 -8.37
N LEU A 193 -5.65 0.77 -7.52
CA LEU A 193 -4.36 0.19 -7.16
C LEU A 193 -3.66 -0.44 -8.38
N ASP A 194 -4.42 -1.14 -9.23
CA ASP A 194 -3.96 -1.77 -10.46
C ASP A 194 -3.34 -0.76 -11.43
N SER A 195 -3.93 0.44 -11.57
CA SER A 195 -3.37 1.51 -12.39
C SER A 195 -1.97 1.94 -11.93
N TYR A 196 -1.74 2.05 -10.62
CA TYR A 196 -0.44 2.39 -10.05
C TYR A 196 0.57 1.23 -10.17
N LEU A 197 0.10 -0.01 -9.99
CA LEU A 197 0.94 -1.19 -10.08
C LEU A 197 1.44 -1.42 -11.51
N HIS A 198 0.56 -1.33 -12.50
CA HIS A 198 0.94 -1.39 -13.92
C HIS A 198 2.00 -0.32 -14.26
N GLY A 199 1.74 0.94 -13.87
CA GLY A 199 2.67 2.04 -14.08
C GLY A 199 4.04 1.79 -13.46
N THR A 200 4.08 1.24 -12.25
CA THR A 200 5.35 0.92 -11.58
C THR A 200 6.11 -0.21 -12.28
N THR A 201 5.42 -1.31 -12.63
CA THR A 201 6.07 -2.45 -13.27
C THR A 201 6.66 -2.12 -14.64
N ALA A 202 6.08 -1.16 -15.36
CA ALA A 202 6.57 -0.70 -16.66
C ALA A 202 7.88 0.10 -16.56
N VAL A 203 8.17 0.73 -15.42
CA VAL A 203 9.40 1.51 -15.21
C VAL A 203 10.57 0.63 -14.76
N CYS A 204 10.30 -0.54 -14.16
CA CYS A 204 11.33 -1.46 -13.67
C CYS A 204 11.80 -2.50 -14.72
N THR A 205 11.44 -2.34 -16.00
CA THR A 205 11.76 -3.28 -17.08
C THR A 205 12.87 -2.82 -18.03
N GLU A 206 13.67 -1.82 -17.66
CA GLU A 206 14.84 -1.35 -18.45
C GLU A 206 16.17 -1.67 -17.78
#